data_AF-A0A3D5HNZ1-F1
#
_entry.id   AF-A0A3D5HNZ1-F1
#
_cell.length_a   1.000
_cell.length_b   1.000
_cell.length_c   1.000
_cell.angle_alpha   90.00
_cell.angle_beta   90.00
_cell.angle_gamma   90.00
#
_symmetry.space_group_name_H-M   'P 1'
#
loop_
_entity.id
_entity.type
_entity.pdbx_description
1 polymer ?
#
loop_
_entity_poly.entity_id
_entity_poly.type
_entity_poly.pdbx_seq_one_letter_code
_entity_poly.pdbx_strand_id
1 'polypeptide(L)'
;MVKSINSVILLGAICTFVSCTVFKLSMLPSEVYNTLPNFTESKMISYQKAEEEIEAHRCKYLVKGRDYSANMGLTVKDDLKNGAKGIDDWVDLDGGNTYVLLTYRWEVLGDNVGTQLHLKFDTMLCE
;
A
#
# COMPACT_ATOMS: atom_id res chain seq x y z
N MET A 1 -17.73 -67.45 -9.18
CA MET A 1 -17.87 -66.28 -10.08
C MET A 1 -18.28 -65.10 -9.23
N VAL A 2 -17.45 -64.06 -9.23
CA VAL A 2 -17.43 -63.00 -8.22
C VAL A 2 -18.52 -61.95 -8.47
N LYS A 3 -19.09 -61.51 -7.34
CA LYS A 3 -20.23 -60.62 -7.12
C LYS A 3 -20.13 -59.24 -7.77
N SER A 4 -21.30 -58.79 -8.22
CA SER A 4 -21.95 -57.48 -8.03
C SER A 4 -21.09 -56.20 -8.16
N ILE A 5 -21.46 -55.42 -9.18
CA ILE A 5 -21.00 -54.06 -9.49
C ILE A 5 -21.51 -53.11 -8.40
N ASN A 6 -20.61 -52.60 -7.55
CA ASN A 6 -20.94 -51.57 -6.57
C ASN A 6 -20.77 -50.17 -7.19
N SER A 7 -21.91 -49.57 -7.50
CA SER A 7 -22.08 -48.13 -7.64
C SER A 7 -21.88 -47.46 -6.28
N VAL A 8 -20.74 -46.79 -6.08
CA VAL A 8 -20.57 -45.80 -5.02
C VAL A 8 -19.91 -44.58 -5.65
N ILE A 9 -20.75 -43.67 -6.11
CA ILE A 9 -20.40 -42.26 -6.31
C ILE A 9 -20.34 -41.65 -4.90
N LEU A 10 -19.16 -41.22 -4.44
CA LEU A 10 -19.11 -40.24 -3.34
C LEU A 10 -17.81 -39.41 -3.40
N LEU A 11 -17.98 -38.19 -3.91
CA LEU A 11 -17.20 -36.97 -3.65
C LEU A 11 -15.67 -37.10 -3.53
N GLY A 12 -14.99 -37.14 -4.68
CA GLY A 12 -13.60 -36.71 -4.82
C GLY A 12 -13.52 -35.28 -5.36
N ALA A 13 -14.14 -34.32 -4.67
CA ALA A 13 -14.09 -32.92 -5.07
C ALA A 13 -12.69 -32.34 -4.77
N ILE A 14 -11.88 -32.22 -5.83
CA ILE A 14 -11.05 -31.06 -6.20
C ILE A 14 -10.62 -30.19 -5.01
N CYS A 15 -9.37 -30.32 -4.54
CA CYS A 15 -8.70 -29.24 -3.81
C CYS A 15 -7.19 -29.51 -3.58
N THR A 16 -6.36 -29.61 -4.63
CA THR A 16 -4.89 -29.49 -4.44
C THR A 16 -4.22 -28.74 -5.59
N PHE A 17 -4.78 -27.58 -5.93
CA PHE A 17 -3.94 -26.44 -6.29
C PHE A 17 -4.20 -25.37 -5.23
N VAL A 18 -3.81 -25.65 -3.99
CA VAL A 18 -3.53 -24.57 -3.04
C VAL A 18 -2.29 -23.90 -3.60
N SER A 19 -2.50 -23.04 -4.61
CA SER A 19 -1.55 -22.00 -4.93
C SER A 19 -1.21 -21.36 -3.60
N CYS A 20 0.08 -21.28 -3.30
CA CYS A 20 0.57 -20.50 -2.19
C CYS A 20 0.12 -19.05 -2.40
N THR A 21 -1.11 -18.72 -2.00
CA THR A 21 -1.48 -17.38 -1.59
C THR A 21 -0.82 -17.21 -0.23
N VAL A 22 0.51 -17.16 -0.26
CA VAL A 22 1.33 -16.73 0.87
C VAL A 22 0.74 -15.40 1.27
N PHE A 23 0.33 -15.27 2.53
CA PHE A 23 -0.01 -14.00 3.12
C PHE A 23 1.10 -13.01 2.74
N LYS A 24 0.84 -12.12 1.77
CA LYS A 24 1.80 -11.09 1.39
C LYS A 24 1.87 -10.17 2.59
N LEU A 25 3.04 -10.09 3.22
CA LEU A 25 3.31 -9.20 4.36
C LEU A 25 3.85 -7.84 3.93
N SER A 26 4.11 -7.65 2.64
CA SER A 26 4.59 -6.39 2.07
C SER A 26 4.35 -6.30 0.57
N MET A 27 4.63 -5.12 0.01
CA MET A 27 4.70 -4.86 -1.43
C MET A 27 6.13 -4.49 -1.84
N LEU A 28 6.49 -4.85 -3.07
CA LEU A 28 7.73 -4.40 -3.71
C LEU A 28 7.67 -2.90 -4.02
N PRO A 29 8.82 -2.22 -4.19
CA PRO A 29 8.85 -0.80 -4.56
C PRO A 29 8.02 -0.47 -5.78
N SER A 30 8.16 -1.23 -6.86
CA SER A 30 7.36 -1.01 -8.07
C SER A 30 5.85 -1.16 -7.83
N GLU A 31 5.43 -2.11 -6.98
CA GLU A 31 4.02 -2.27 -6.62
C GLU A 31 3.53 -1.03 -5.85
N VAL A 32 4.29 -0.52 -4.89
CA VAL A 32 3.94 0.67 -4.10
C VAL A 32 3.86 1.92 -4.98
N TYR A 33 4.92 2.22 -5.75
CA TYR A 33 4.99 3.41 -6.58
C TYR A 33 3.91 3.44 -7.68
N ASN A 34 3.49 2.27 -8.18
CA ASN A 34 2.44 2.19 -9.19
C ASN A 34 1.02 2.18 -8.60
N THR A 35 0.86 1.75 -7.34
CA THR A 35 -0.47 1.55 -6.74
C THR A 35 -0.87 2.69 -5.83
N LEU A 36 0.06 3.21 -5.01
CA LEU A 36 -0.23 4.26 -4.03
C LEU A 36 -0.87 5.51 -4.66
N PRO A 37 -0.38 6.05 -5.80
CA PRO A 37 -0.99 7.23 -6.41
C PRO A 37 -2.44 7.04 -6.86
N ASN A 38 -2.90 5.80 -7.04
CA ASN A 38 -4.29 5.51 -7.43
C ASN A 38 -5.24 5.48 -6.23
N PHE A 39 -4.72 5.60 -5.00
CA PHE A 39 -5.50 5.66 -3.77
C PHE A 39 -5.41 7.02 -3.08
N THR A 40 -4.60 7.94 -3.61
CA THR A 40 -4.48 9.32 -3.12
C THR A 40 -5.22 10.27 -4.04
N GLU A 41 -5.90 11.26 -3.47
CA GLU A 41 -6.39 12.43 -4.21
C GLU A 41 -5.26 13.43 -4.48
N SER A 42 -4.26 13.47 -3.59
CA SER A 42 -3.07 14.31 -3.71
C SER A 42 -2.13 13.81 -4.80
N LYS A 43 -1.46 14.72 -5.50
CA LYS A 43 -0.51 14.35 -6.56
C LYS A 43 0.80 13.81 -5.97
N MET A 44 1.19 12.60 -6.34
CA MET A 44 2.53 12.10 -6.04
C MET A 44 3.53 12.62 -7.07
N ILE A 45 4.67 13.16 -6.62
CA ILE A 45 5.84 13.41 -7.46
C ILE A 45 7.09 12.77 -6.88
N SER A 46 8.08 12.49 -7.73
CA SER A 46 9.38 11.98 -7.28
C SER A 46 10.17 13.07 -6.57
N TYR A 47 11.14 12.66 -5.74
CA TYR A 47 12.06 13.60 -5.10
C TYR A 47 12.79 14.50 -6.11
N GLN A 48 13.30 13.92 -7.20
CA GLN A 48 13.96 14.68 -8.27
C GLN A 48 13.03 15.71 -8.89
N LYS A 49 11.77 15.32 -9.16
CA LYS A 49 10.78 16.24 -9.71
C LYS A 49 10.43 17.34 -8.72
N ALA A 50 10.35 17.03 -7.43
CA ALA A 50 10.13 18.04 -6.41
C ALA A 50 11.22 19.11 -6.43
N GLU A 51 12.50 18.71 -6.46
CA GLU A 51 13.62 19.67 -6.51
C GLU A 51 13.58 20.53 -7.79
N GLU A 52 13.29 19.95 -8.96
CA GLU A 52 13.08 20.72 -10.21
C GLU A 52 11.97 21.78 -10.08
N GLU A 53 10.86 21.43 -9.46
CA GLU A 53 9.71 22.35 -9.30
C GLU A 53 9.95 23.42 -8.24
N ILE A 54 10.75 23.12 -7.20
CA ILE A 54 11.23 24.10 -6.22
C ILE A 54 12.14 25.12 -6.91
N GLU A 55 13.14 24.66 -7.68
CA GLU A 55 14.07 25.54 -8.42
C GLU A 55 13.33 26.43 -9.42
N ALA A 56 12.30 25.87 -10.07
CA ALA A 56 11.44 26.60 -10.97
C ALA A 56 10.40 27.50 -10.29
N HIS A 57 10.40 27.58 -8.96
CA HIS A 57 9.47 28.37 -8.14
C HIS A 57 7.98 28.02 -8.34
N ARG A 58 7.68 26.80 -8.79
CA ARG A 58 6.30 26.31 -9.01
C ARG A 58 5.78 25.45 -7.87
N CYS A 59 6.65 25.02 -6.97
CA CYS A 59 6.27 24.35 -5.75
C CYS A 59 6.97 24.97 -4.53
N LYS A 60 6.43 24.70 -3.35
CA LYS A 60 7.12 24.88 -2.07
C LYS A 60 6.82 23.71 -1.14
N TYR A 61 7.82 23.34 -0.34
CA TYR A 61 7.61 22.42 0.78
C TYR A 61 6.77 23.08 1.87
N LEU A 62 5.83 22.33 2.42
CA LEU A 62 5.03 22.73 3.58
C LEU A 62 5.57 22.06 4.83
N VAL A 63 5.63 20.72 4.83
CA VAL A 63 6.23 19.93 5.90
C VAL A 63 7.13 18.85 5.29
N LYS A 64 8.33 18.70 5.85
CA LYS A 64 9.28 17.66 5.42
C LYS A 64 9.38 16.51 6.43
N GLY A 65 9.55 15.31 5.90
CA GLY A 65 9.93 14.12 6.66
C GLY A 65 8.86 13.63 7.63
N ARG A 66 7.59 13.86 7.34
CA ARG A 66 6.47 13.42 8.16
C ARG A 66 6.50 11.90 8.30
N ASP A 67 6.54 11.42 9.54
CA ASP A 67 6.46 10.00 9.87
C ASP A 67 5.01 9.67 10.24
N TYR A 68 4.40 8.73 9.52
CA TYR A 68 3.02 8.35 9.67
C TYR A 68 2.87 6.84 9.71
N SER A 69 2.17 6.35 10.73
CA SER A 69 1.80 4.94 10.86
C SER A 69 0.33 4.81 10.45
N ALA A 70 0.08 4.13 9.35
CA ALA A 70 -1.27 3.91 8.84
C ALA A 70 -2.06 3.01 9.79
N ASN A 71 -3.38 3.19 9.79
CA ASN A 71 -4.27 2.23 10.42
C ASN A 71 -4.12 0.86 9.75
N MET A 72 -4.10 -0.21 10.55
CA MET A 72 -4.02 -1.57 10.04
C MET A 72 -5.26 -1.92 9.22
N GLY A 73 -5.03 -2.51 8.06
CA GLY A 73 -6.03 -3.14 7.23
C GLY A 73 -6.05 -4.66 7.42
N LEU A 74 -6.98 -5.33 6.75
CA LEU A 74 -7.04 -6.79 6.71
C LEU A 74 -5.99 -7.39 5.76
N THR A 75 -5.48 -6.56 4.83
CA THR A 75 -4.48 -6.93 3.84
C THR A 75 -3.46 -5.81 3.65
N VAL A 76 -2.29 -6.12 3.12
CA VAL A 76 -1.26 -5.14 2.72
C VAL A 76 -1.81 -4.08 1.76
N LYS A 77 -2.79 -4.43 0.92
CA LYS A 77 -3.45 -3.46 0.04
C LYS A 77 -4.36 -2.51 0.83
N ASP A 78 -5.03 -3.00 1.85
CA ASP A 78 -5.85 -2.17 2.73
C ASP A 78 -4.99 -1.27 3.62
N ASP A 79 -3.83 -1.76 4.09
CA ASP A 79 -2.81 -0.91 4.70
C ASP A 79 -2.40 0.24 3.78
N LEU A 80 -2.16 -0.05 2.48
CA LEU A 80 -1.80 0.96 1.49
C LEU A 80 -2.91 1.99 1.28
N LYS A 81 -4.18 1.57 1.22
CA LYS A 81 -5.33 2.48 1.13
C LYS A 81 -5.46 3.38 2.36
N ASN A 82 -5.28 2.81 3.55
CA ASN A 82 -5.29 3.56 4.81
C ASN A 82 -4.11 4.55 4.87
N GLY A 83 -2.95 4.14 4.34
CA GLY A 83 -1.78 4.99 4.14
C GLY A 83 -2.06 6.17 3.21
N ALA A 84 -2.66 5.89 2.06
CA ALA A 84 -3.05 6.89 1.07
C ALA A 84 -4.02 7.93 1.63
N LYS A 85 -5.07 7.46 2.33
CA LYS A 85 -6.01 8.36 3.03
C LYS A 85 -5.28 9.26 4.04
N GLY A 86 -4.37 8.70 4.83
CA GLY A 86 -3.60 9.49 5.79
C GLY A 86 -2.67 10.52 5.12
N ILE A 87 -2.11 10.20 3.95
CA ILE A 87 -1.36 11.19 3.15
C ILE A 87 -2.29 12.34 2.75
N ASP A 88 -3.47 12.04 2.20
CA ASP A 88 -4.42 13.08 1.77
C ASP A 88 -4.89 13.95 2.95
N ASP A 89 -5.23 13.32 4.07
CA ASP A 89 -5.61 14.05 5.29
C ASP A 89 -4.49 15.01 5.73
N TRP A 90 -3.23 14.58 5.68
CA TRP A 90 -2.09 15.44 6.04
C TRP A 90 -1.77 16.51 5.00
N VAL A 91 -1.88 16.19 3.71
CA VAL A 91 -1.69 17.17 2.63
C VAL A 91 -2.73 18.28 2.73
N ASP A 92 -4.01 17.94 2.97
CA ASP A 92 -5.09 18.91 3.16
C ASP A 92 -4.88 19.75 4.43
N LEU A 93 -4.54 19.10 5.57
CA LEU A 93 -4.25 19.80 6.83
C LEU A 93 -3.07 20.78 6.71
N ASP A 94 -2.06 20.46 5.92
CA ASP A 94 -0.92 21.34 5.67
C ASP A 94 -1.26 22.45 4.65
N GLY A 95 -2.40 22.36 3.95
CA GLY A 95 -2.82 23.28 2.89
C GLY A 95 -2.12 23.06 1.56
N GLY A 96 -1.71 21.81 1.28
CA GLY A 96 -1.03 21.39 0.07
C GLY A 96 -1.93 20.69 -0.94
N ASN A 97 -1.31 20.19 -2.00
CA ASN A 97 -1.97 19.38 -3.03
C ASN A 97 -1.08 18.26 -3.59
N THR A 98 0.16 18.18 -3.11
CA THR A 98 1.22 17.32 -3.65
C THR A 98 1.99 16.70 -2.50
N TYR A 99 2.49 15.49 -2.70
CA TYR A 99 3.36 14.81 -1.75
C TYR A 99 4.54 14.11 -2.43
N VAL A 100 5.60 13.89 -1.66
CA VAL A 100 6.78 13.10 -2.06
C VAL A 100 6.95 11.94 -1.10
N LEU A 101 6.80 10.71 -1.58
CA LEU A 101 7.11 9.53 -0.78
C LEU A 101 8.64 9.38 -0.64
N LEU A 102 9.13 9.39 0.59
CA LEU A 102 10.56 9.23 0.89
C LEU A 102 10.92 7.79 1.21
N THR A 103 10.13 7.16 2.10
CA THR A 103 10.30 5.75 2.44
C THR A 103 8.99 5.15 2.93
N TYR A 104 8.90 3.83 2.89
CA TYR A 104 7.80 3.07 3.41
C TYR A 104 8.32 1.74 3.98
N ARG A 105 7.62 1.18 4.95
CA ARG A 105 7.87 -0.18 5.43
C ARG A 105 6.59 -0.80 5.97
N TRP A 106 6.41 -2.10 5.74
CA TRP A 106 5.44 -2.88 6.50
C TRP A 106 6.14 -3.46 7.72
N GLU A 107 5.58 -3.20 8.89
CA GLU A 107 5.97 -3.81 10.15
C GLU A 107 5.01 -4.97 10.45
N VAL A 108 5.55 -6.14 10.74
CA VAL A 108 4.76 -7.32 11.11
C VAL A 108 4.48 -7.25 12.60
N LEU A 109 3.21 -7.40 12.99
CA LEU A 109 2.78 -7.28 14.38
C LEU A 109 2.50 -8.67 14.99
N GLY A 110 3.11 -8.94 16.14
CA GLY A 110 2.94 -10.19 16.91
C GLY A 110 3.38 -11.45 16.16
N ASP A 111 2.73 -12.58 16.46
CA ASP A 111 2.94 -13.89 15.80
C ASP A 111 2.32 -13.92 14.37
N ASN A 112 2.57 -12.89 13.56
CA ASN A 112 1.95 -12.65 12.24
C ASN A 112 0.43 -12.39 12.31
N VAL A 113 -0.03 -11.65 13.32
CA VAL A 113 -1.46 -11.29 13.46
C VAL A 113 -1.90 -10.31 12.36
N GLY A 114 -0.95 -9.52 11.84
CA GLY A 114 -1.18 -8.62 10.73
C GLY A 114 0.05 -7.78 10.43
N THR A 115 -0.12 -6.81 9.53
CA THR A 115 0.92 -5.85 9.18
C THR A 115 0.43 -4.43 9.44
N GLN A 116 1.37 -3.52 9.65
CA GLN A 116 1.11 -2.09 9.71
C GLN A 116 2.06 -1.36 8.73
N LEU A 117 1.50 -0.49 7.91
CA LEU A 117 2.29 0.32 6.98
C LEU A 117 2.76 1.61 7.68
N HIS A 118 4.06 1.85 7.66
CA HIS A 118 4.68 3.11 8.04
C HIS A 118 5.16 3.83 6.78
N LEU A 119 4.88 5.13 6.71
CA LEU A 119 5.19 6.00 5.59
C LEU A 119 6.01 7.19 6.09
N LYS A 120 7.00 7.58 5.30
CA LYS A 120 7.66 8.86 5.45
C LYS A 120 7.51 9.67 4.17
N PHE A 121 6.97 10.88 4.28
CA PHE A 121 6.71 11.71 3.12
C PHE A 121 6.81 13.21 3.42
N ASP A 122 6.99 13.99 2.36
CA ASP A 122 6.90 15.45 2.39
C ASP A 122 5.54 15.89 1.84
N THR A 123 5.02 17.01 2.34
CA THR A 123 3.86 17.70 1.79
C THR A 123 4.29 18.98 1.09
N MET A 124 3.64 19.28 -0.03
CA MET A 124 3.98 20.40 -0.90
C MET A 124 2.73 21.11 -1.38
N LEU A 125 2.87 22.41 -1.61
CA LEU A 125 1.92 23.18 -2.42
C LEU A 125 2.59 23.47 -3.76
N CYS A 126 1.97 23.01 -4.83
CA CYS A 126 2.40 23.24 -6.21
C CYS A 126 1.32 23.99 -7.00
N GLU A 127 1.74 24.81 -7.95
CA GLU A 127 0.88 25.53 -8.90
C GLU A 127 0.37 24.64 -10.04
#